data_AF-A0A1Q5HCZ1-F1
#
_entry.id   AF-A0A1Q5HCZ1-F1
#
_cell.length_a   1.000
_cell.length_b   1.000
_cell.length_c   1.000
_cell.angle_alpha   90.00
_cell.angle_beta   90.00
_cell.angle_gamma   90.00
#
_symmetry.space_group_name_H-M   'P 1'
#
loop_
_entity.id
_entity.type
_entity.pdbx_description
1 polymer ?
#
loop_
_entity_poly.entity_id
_entity_poly.type
_entity_poly.pdbx_seq_one_letter_code
_entity_poly.pdbx_strand_id
1 'polypeptide(L)'
;MRCIDVPDAPRRQCPGCFRTLAVNGNNFHADALCADGFTRKCADCRNAAERLRYRLEAPERARRVRERRAERRAYFESTGRYEAA
;
A
#
# COMPACT_ATOMS: atom_id res chain seq x y z
N MET A 1 -43.28 9.12 -3.99
CA MET A 1 -42.24 9.97 -4.59
C MET A 1 -41.04 9.10 -4.93
N ARG A 2 -40.79 8.80 -6.21
CA ARG A 2 -39.49 8.26 -6.63
C ARG A 2 -38.66 9.46 -7.04
N CYS A 3 -37.57 9.75 -6.34
CA CYS A 3 -36.64 10.79 -6.73
C CYS A 3 -35.92 10.32 -8.00
N ILE A 4 -36.42 10.75 -9.15
CA ILE A 4 -35.92 10.37 -10.49
C ILE A 4 -34.63 11.12 -10.84
N ASP A 5 -34.28 12.17 -10.08
CA ASP A 5 -33.24 13.14 -10.44
C ASP A 5 -31.90 12.98 -9.71
N VAL A 6 -31.67 11.87 -9.00
CA VAL A 6 -30.34 11.61 -8.40
C VAL A 6 -29.46 10.99 -9.49
N PRO A 7 -28.42 11.68 -9.98
CA PRO A 7 -27.52 11.09 -10.97
C PRO A 7 -26.87 9.84 -10.39
N ASP A 8 -26.75 8.80 -11.21
CA ASP A 8 -26.06 7.58 -10.83
C ASP A 8 -24.66 7.91 -10.31
N ALA A 9 -24.25 7.21 -9.26
CA ALA A 9 -22.91 7.36 -8.71
C ALA A 9 -21.87 7.14 -9.83
N PRO A 10 -20.83 7.98 -9.92
CA PRO A 10 -19.83 7.89 -10.98
C PRO A 10 -19.23 6.49 -11.03
N ARG A 11 -19.08 5.93 -12.23
CA ARG A 11 -18.51 4.59 -12.46
C ARG A 11 -17.26 4.68 -13.31
N ARG A 12 -16.28 3.81 -13.05
CA ARG A 12 -15.02 3.73 -13.77
C ARG A 12 -14.63 2.29 -14.06
N GLN A 13 -14.09 2.05 -15.25
CA GLN A 13 -13.49 0.77 -15.59
C GLN A 13 -12.06 0.68 -15.07
N CYS A 14 -11.75 -0.37 -14.30
CA CYS A 14 -10.39 -0.65 -13.87
C CYS A 14 -9.55 -1.17 -15.05
N PRO A 15 -8.39 -0.56 -15.38
CA PRO A 15 -7.54 -1.02 -16.48
C PRO A 15 -6.80 -2.35 -16.18
N GLY A 16 -6.86 -2.85 -14.95
CA GLY A 16 -6.22 -4.12 -14.57
C GLY A 16 -7.13 -5.35 -14.67
N CYS A 17 -8.41 -5.20 -14.35
CA CYS A 17 -9.37 -6.31 -14.38
C CYS A 17 -10.61 -6.05 -15.26
N PHE A 18 -10.68 -4.89 -15.92
CA PHE A 18 -11.75 -4.46 -16.82
C PHE A 18 -13.16 -4.41 -16.21
N ARG A 19 -13.31 -4.62 -14.90
CA ARG A 19 -14.56 -4.43 -14.16
C ARG A 19 -14.91 -2.95 -14.09
N THR A 20 -16.18 -2.63 -14.33
CA THR A 20 -16.74 -1.30 -14.14
C THR A 20 -17.35 -1.21 -12.74
N LEU A 21 -16.75 -0.37 -11.89
CA LEU A 21 -17.11 -0.25 -10.48
C LEU A 21 -17.50 1.20 -10.15
N ALA A 22 -18.34 1.38 -9.13
CA ALA A 22 -18.66 2.71 -8.61
C ALA A 22 -17.41 3.36 -7.98
N VAL A 23 -17.17 4.62 -8.28
CA VAL A 23 -16.03 5.41 -7.76
C VAL A 23 -16.33 5.82 -6.33
N ASN A 24 -15.80 5.04 -5.38
CA ASN A 24 -15.90 5.28 -3.95
C ASN A 24 -14.73 4.58 -3.22
N GLY A 25 -14.60 4.84 -1.92
CA GLY A 25 -13.53 4.29 -1.08
C GLY A 25 -13.54 2.77 -0.90
N ASN A 26 -14.63 2.08 -1.25
CA ASN A 26 -14.69 0.63 -1.19
C ASN A 26 -14.04 -0.02 -2.42
N ASN A 27 -14.15 0.63 -3.59
CA ASN A 27 -13.67 0.07 -4.86
C ASN A 27 -12.31 0.65 -5.30
N PHE A 28 -11.97 1.86 -4.87
CA PHE A 28 -10.76 2.57 -5.27
C PHE A 28 -10.10 3.21 -4.04
N HIS A 29 -8.77 3.15 -3.98
CA HIS A 29 -8.02 3.84 -2.92
C HIS A 29 -8.05 5.34 -3.14
N ALA A 30 -8.07 6.10 -2.04
CA ALA A 30 -7.94 7.54 -2.07
C ALA A 30 -6.54 7.95 -2.57
N ASP A 31 -6.49 8.95 -3.43
CA ASP A 31 -5.26 9.50 -3.99
C ASP A 31 -5.43 11.01 -4.24
N ALA A 32 -4.77 11.82 -3.42
CA ALA A 32 -4.86 13.28 -3.49
C ALA A 32 -4.28 13.88 -4.79
N LEU A 33 -3.50 13.09 -5.55
CA LEU A 33 -2.94 13.53 -6.83
C LEU A 33 -3.90 13.30 -8.00
N CYS A 34 -4.99 12.54 -7.80
CA CYS A 34 -6.01 12.31 -8.82
C CYS A 34 -7.11 13.38 -8.72
N ALA A 35 -7.60 13.87 -9.86
CA ALA A 35 -8.61 14.95 -9.92
C ALA A 35 -9.92 14.62 -9.19
N ASP A 36 -10.31 13.34 -9.16
CA ASP A 36 -11.49 12.84 -8.46
C ASP A 36 -11.17 12.23 -7.08
N GLY A 37 -9.93 12.38 -6.62
CA GLY A 37 -9.47 11.88 -5.32
C GLY A 37 -9.31 10.36 -5.24
N PHE A 38 -9.46 9.61 -6.34
CA PHE A 38 -9.37 8.15 -6.36
C PHE A 38 -8.40 7.61 -7.42
N THR A 39 -7.66 6.59 -7.03
CA THR A 39 -6.74 5.86 -7.91
C THR A 39 -7.41 5.32 -9.18
N ARG A 40 -6.66 5.26 -10.29
CA ARG A 40 -7.16 4.72 -11.58
C ARG A 40 -7.45 3.22 -11.57
N LYS A 41 -6.68 2.42 -10.83
CA LYS A 41 -6.87 0.97 -10.67
C LYS A 41 -7.76 0.71 -9.45
N CYS A 42 -8.63 -0.29 -9.52
CA CYS A 42 -9.41 -0.69 -8.36
C CYS A 42 -8.51 -1.19 -7.22
N ALA A 43 -9.03 -1.11 -5.99
CA ALA A 43 -8.35 -1.49 -4.77
C ALA A 43 -7.79 -2.92 -4.86
N ASP A 44 -8.56 -3.88 -5.39
CA ASP A 44 -8.13 -5.26 -5.56
C ASP A 44 -6.87 -5.38 -6.43
N CYS A 45 -6.88 -4.77 -7.62
CA CYS A 45 -5.76 -4.84 -8.55
C CYS A 45 -4.52 -4.14 -7.96
N ARG A 46 -4.71 -3.01 -7.28
CA ARG A 46 -3.62 -2.30 -6.62
C ARG A 46 -3.03 -3.12 -5.47
N ASN A 47 -3.89 -3.71 -4.63
CA ASN A 47 -3.47 -4.56 -3.51
C ASN A 47 -2.77 -5.82 -3.99
N ALA A 48 -3.23 -6.44 -5.09
CA ALA A 48 -2.56 -7.60 -5.67
C ALA A 48 -1.13 -7.27 -6.14
N ALA A 49 -0.97 -6.14 -6.85
CA ALA A 49 0.35 -5.67 -7.27
C ALA A 49 1.25 -5.37 -6.06
N GLU A 50 0.72 -4.74 -5.03
CA GLU A 50 1.44 -4.42 -3.80
C GLU A 50 1.89 -5.69 -3.05
N ARG A 51 1.01 -6.69 -2.92
CA ARG A 51 1.35 -8.00 -2.33
C ARG A 51 2.45 -8.71 -3.12
N LEU A 52 2.41 -8.65 -4.44
CA LEU A 52 3.44 -9.23 -5.28
C LEU A 52 4.79 -8.54 -5.05
N ARG A 53 4.82 -7.19 -5.09
CA ARG A 53 6.02 -6.41 -4.78
C ARG A 53 6.59 -6.77 -3.41
N TYR A 54 5.75 -6.77 -2.39
CA TYR A 54 6.16 -7.11 -1.02
C TYR A 54 6.77 -8.51 -0.90
N ARG A 55 6.25 -9.49 -1.67
CA ARG A 55 6.80 -10.86 -1.72
C ARG A 55 8.15 -10.89 -2.42
N LEU A 56 8.29 -10.21 -3.55
CA LEU A 56 9.55 -10.17 -4.32
C LEU A 56 10.67 -9.46 -3.54
N GLU A 57 10.34 -8.41 -2.79
CA GLU A 57 11.29 -7.65 -1.96
C GLU A 57 11.60 -8.33 -0.61
N ALA A 58 10.92 -9.43 -0.26
CA ALA A 58 11.06 -10.08 1.05
C ALA A 58 12.51 -10.50 1.41
N PRO A 59 13.30 -11.10 0.48
CA PRO A 59 14.68 -11.48 0.79
C PRO A 59 15.57 -10.28 1.12
N GLU A 60 15.43 -9.21 0.34
CA GLU A 60 16.18 -7.97 0.53
C GLU A 60 15.80 -7.29 1.84
N ARG A 61 14.51 -7.23 2.16
CA ARG A 61 14.04 -6.75 3.45
C ARG A 61 14.59 -7.56 4.62
N ALA A 62 14.62 -8.88 4.50
CA ALA A 62 15.20 -9.75 5.53
C ALA A 62 16.70 -9.50 5.72
N ARG A 63 17.45 -9.27 4.62
CA ARG A 63 18.87 -8.88 4.68
C ARG A 63 19.06 -7.58 5.44
N ARG A 64 18.34 -6.51 5.07
CA ARG A 64 18.42 -5.20 5.74
C ARG A 64 18.10 -5.27 7.24
N VAL A 65 17.14 -6.11 7.62
CA VAL A 65 16.80 -6.33 9.05
C VAL A 65 17.95 -7.02 9.78
N ARG A 66 18.61 -8.01 9.17
CA ARG A 66 19.78 -8.67 9.77
C ARG A 66 20.95 -7.71 9.93
N GLU A 67 21.27 -6.94 8.88
CA GLU A 67 22.34 -5.93 8.90
C GLU A 67 22.09 -4.89 9.98
N ARG A 68 20.89 -4.30 10.03
CA ARG A 68 20.51 -3.32 11.07
C ARG A 68 20.63 -3.89 12.49
N ARG A 69 20.32 -5.17 12.69
CA ARG A 69 20.49 -5.85 13.99
C ARG A 69 21.97 -6.04 14.33
N ALA A 70 22.80 -6.38 13.35
CA ALA A 70 24.25 -6.52 13.52
C ALA A 70 24.90 -5.17 13.85
N GLU A 71 24.55 -4.11 13.11
CA GLU A 71 25.00 -2.74 13.38
C GLU A 71 24.61 -2.29 14.79
N ARG A 72 23.36 -2.51 15.17
CA ARG A 72 22.88 -2.15 16.51
C ARG A 72 23.65 -2.91 17.60
N ARG A 73 23.94 -4.20 17.40
CA ARG A 73 24.75 -4.99 18.33
C ARG A 73 26.17 -4.44 18.43
N ALA A 74 26.83 -4.22 17.29
CA ALA A 74 28.18 -3.69 17.22
C ALA A 74 28.30 -2.32 17.91
N TYR A 75 27.29 -1.45 17.74
CA TYR A 75 27.23 -0.16 18.44
C TYR A 75 27.17 -0.31 19.97
N PHE A 76 26.37 -1.25 20.49
CA PHE A 76 26.29 -1.47 21.94
C PHE A 76 27.56 -2.10 22.50
N GLU A 77 28.18 -3.02 21.75
CA GLU A 77 29.49 -3.60 22.10
C GLU A 77 30.57 -2.51 22.11
N SER A 78 30.62 -1.65 21.09
CA SER A 78 31.62 -0.58 21.00
C SER A 78 31.45 0.55 22.02
N THR A 79 30.24 0.71 22.59
CA THR A 79 29.95 1.75 23.60
C THR A 79 30.01 1.24 25.03
N GLY A 80 30.43 -0.01 25.26
CA GLY A 80 30.60 -0.58 26.60
C GLY A 80 29.30 -0.72 27.40
N ARG A 81 28.14 -0.57 26.76
CA ARG A 81 26.83 -0.56 27.45
C ARG A 81 26.43 -1.92 28.04
N TYR A 82 27.10 -2.99 27.65
CA TYR A 82 26.95 -4.32 28.26
C TYR A 82 27.91 -4.58 29.42
N GLU A 83 28.90 -3.71 29.65
CA GLU A 83 29.92 -3.86 30.71
C GLU A 83 29.68 -2.95 31.92
N ALA A 84 28.68 -2.06 31.86
CA ALA A 84 28.28 -1.18 32.96
C ALA A 84 27.37 -1.90 33.99
N ALA A 85 27.77 -3.09 34.44
CA ALA A 85 27.14 -3.86 35.51
C ALA A 85 27.91 -3.72 36.82
#